data_AF-A0A6P3Z4I5-F1
#
_entry.id   AF-A0A6P3Z4I5-F1
#
_cell.length_a   1.000
_cell.length_b   1.000
_cell.length_c   1.000
_cell.angle_alpha   90.00
_cell.angle_beta   90.00
_cell.angle_gamma   90.00
#
_symmetry.space_group_name_H-M   'P 1'
#
loop_
_entity.id
_entity.type
_entity.pdbx_description
1 polymer ?
#
loop_
_entity_poly.entity_id
_entity_poly.type
_entity_poly.pdbx_seq_one_letter_code
_entity_poly.pdbx_strand_id
1 'polypeptide(L)'
;FILTIPFHKVDRLQSFSFCGFYLRSLFIQNLYNGSFTQFLCFGFEKTVETKAPKKSNEAALQDWSKKSNVKTERVNYTAEFVVDSNFGVPGAITVTNKHQKEFFLEAITIEGFACGPVHFPCNSWVQSKKDHPGKRIFFSNEPYLPSETPAGLKALREKELKNLRGDGRGVRKLSDRVYDYDLYNDLGNPDKGIELARPTLGGQKIPYPRRCRTGRVPTDTDMYAESRVEKPLPMYVPRDEQFEESKQDTFSFGRLKAVLHSLIPSLKASFSAENRDFSGFSDIDNLYSEGVLLKLGLQDELIKKLPLPTLVSRFQESQGILRYDTPKILSKDKFAWLRDDEFGRQALAGINPVNIEKLQVFPPVSKLDPEIYGPQESALKEEHILGQLNGMSVQQ
;
A
#
# COMPACT_ATOMS: atom_id res chain seq x y z
N PHE A 1 27.85 -28.54 -21.17
CA PHE A 1 29.04 -28.57 -20.31
C PHE A 1 28.57 -28.23 -18.90
N ILE A 2 28.47 -29.08 -17.87
CA ILE A 2 29.07 -30.37 -17.44
C ILE A 2 27.91 -31.20 -16.80
N LEU A 3 27.48 -32.34 -17.35
CA LEU A 3 27.66 -33.77 -16.93
C LEU A 3 27.50 -34.07 -15.42
N THR A 4 26.62 -34.99 -14.94
CA THR A 4 26.80 -36.49 -14.84
C THR A 4 25.46 -37.12 -14.29
N ILE A 5 24.64 -37.98 -14.96
CA ILE A 5 24.64 -39.44 -15.35
C ILE A 5 24.12 -40.40 -14.20
N PRO A 6 23.50 -41.60 -14.41
CA PRO A 6 22.19 -42.00 -15.01
C PRO A 6 21.41 -43.06 -14.14
N PHE A 7 20.26 -43.60 -14.58
CA PHE A 7 20.00 -45.05 -14.52
C PHE A 7 18.95 -45.51 -15.56
N HIS A 8 19.13 -46.76 -16.01
CA HIS A 8 18.76 -47.37 -17.28
C HIS A 8 17.29 -47.81 -17.50
N LYS A 9 16.77 -47.48 -18.69
CA LYS A 9 16.12 -48.29 -19.75
C LYS A 9 15.44 -49.64 -19.42
N VAL A 10 14.16 -49.79 -19.84
CA VAL A 10 13.59 -50.99 -20.51
C VAL A 10 12.58 -50.54 -21.59
N ASP A 11 12.52 -51.32 -22.68
CA ASP A 11 11.99 -51.01 -24.03
C ASP A 11 10.45 -50.99 -24.24
N ARG A 12 10.09 -50.19 -25.26
CA ARG A 12 8.97 -50.21 -26.24
C ARG A 12 7.58 -50.78 -25.88
N LEU A 13 6.56 -49.95 -26.15
CA LEU A 13 5.44 -50.25 -27.07
C LEU A 13 4.87 -48.92 -27.62
N GLN A 14 4.74 -48.82 -28.95
CA GLN A 14 3.92 -47.81 -29.62
C GLN A 14 2.47 -48.30 -29.66
N SER A 15 1.52 -47.47 -29.22
CA SER A 15 0.12 -47.52 -29.64
C SER A 15 -0.54 -46.15 -29.44
N PHE A 16 -1.24 -45.67 -30.45
CA PHE A 16 -1.89 -44.36 -30.53
C PHE A 16 -3.25 -44.30 -29.80
N SER A 17 -3.60 -43.07 -29.37
CA SER A 17 -4.94 -42.49 -29.16
C SER A 17 -5.75 -42.88 -27.90
N PHE A 18 -5.91 -41.96 -26.94
CA PHE A 18 -7.09 -41.10 -26.80
C PHE A 18 -6.91 -40.05 -25.66
N CYS A 19 -7.33 -38.82 -25.97
CA CYS A 19 -7.68 -37.65 -25.15
C CYS A 19 -7.34 -37.60 -23.63
N GLY A 20 -6.53 -36.62 -23.24
CA GLY A 20 -6.40 -36.15 -21.85
C GLY A 20 -5.12 -35.35 -21.63
N PHE A 21 -5.18 -34.03 -21.76
CA PHE A 21 -4.08 -33.17 -21.32
C PHE A 21 -4.14 -33.04 -19.79
N TYR A 22 -3.06 -33.39 -19.09
CA TYR A 22 -2.93 -33.33 -17.62
C TYR A 22 -1.94 -32.25 -17.27
N LEU A 23 -2.23 -31.32 -16.33
CA LEU A 23 -1.14 -30.46 -15.83
C LEU A 23 -1.30 -29.72 -14.49
N ARG A 24 -0.15 -29.31 -13.94
CA ARG A 24 0.19 -29.04 -12.54
C ARG A 24 0.75 -27.62 -12.30
N SER A 25 0.31 -26.99 -11.20
CA SER A 25 1.07 -26.16 -10.22
C SER A 25 0.43 -24.79 -9.93
N LEU A 26 0.03 -24.57 -8.67
CA LEU A 26 -0.67 -23.40 -8.15
C LEU A 26 -0.04 -22.98 -6.81
N PHE A 27 0.38 -21.72 -6.68
CA PHE A 27 1.03 -21.23 -5.46
C PHE A 27 0.00 -20.62 -4.51
N ILE A 28 -0.25 -21.28 -3.36
CA ILE A 28 -1.21 -20.80 -2.36
C ILE A 28 -0.52 -20.69 -1.00
N GLN A 29 -0.71 -19.54 -0.35
CA GLN A 29 -0.27 -19.29 1.03
C GLN A 29 -1.36 -19.66 2.03
N ASN A 30 -1.01 -20.49 3.03
CA ASN A 30 -1.73 -20.80 4.28
C ASN A 30 -3.26 -20.99 4.20
N LEU A 31 -3.74 -22.23 4.37
CA LEU A 31 -5.17 -22.51 4.52
C LEU A 31 -5.42 -23.73 5.42
N TYR A 32 -6.52 -23.70 6.15
CA TYR A 32 -7.01 -24.79 7.02
C TYR A 32 -8.23 -25.50 6.41
N ASN A 33 -8.46 -26.75 6.86
CA ASN A 33 -9.33 -27.80 6.29
C ASN A 33 -10.74 -27.40 5.78
N GLY A 34 -11.12 -28.00 4.63
CA GLY A 34 -12.51 -28.20 4.19
C GLY A 34 -12.96 -27.34 3.00
N SER A 35 -13.33 -28.01 1.90
CA SER A 35 -13.95 -27.51 0.65
C SER A 35 -13.01 -27.05 -0.47
N PHE A 36 -13.18 -27.63 -1.67
CA PHE A 36 -12.29 -27.51 -2.83
C PHE A 36 -12.37 -26.14 -3.51
N THR A 37 -11.23 -25.46 -3.65
CA THR A 37 -11.10 -24.33 -4.59
C THR A 37 -11.27 -24.83 -6.02
N GLN A 38 -12.13 -24.16 -6.78
CA GLN A 38 -12.46 -24.52 -8.16
C GLN A 38 -11.87 -23.54 -9.16
N PHE A 39 -11.42 -24.09 -10.29
CA PHE A 39 -10.82 -23.36 -11.39
C PHE A 39 -11.59 -23.62 -12.67
N LEU A 40 -11.67 -22.61 -13.52
CA LEU A 40 -12.26 -22.72 -14.85
C LEU A 40 -11.44 -21.87 -15.82
N CYS A 41 -10.88 -22.52 -16.85
CA CYS A 41 -10.05 -21.88 -17.86
C CYS A 41 -10.92 -21.38 -19.03
N PHE A 42 -10.50 -20.26 -19.62
CA PHE A 42 -11.13 -19.65 -20.79
C PHE A 42 -10.09 -19.48 -21.91
N GLY A 43 -10.46 -19.87 -23.13
CA GLY A 43 -9.63 -19.75 -24.31
C GLY A 43 -9.74 -18.39 -25.00
N PHE A 44 -8.78 -18.09 -25.87
CA PHE A 44 -8.79 -16.89 -26.73
C PHE A 44 -9.94 -16.85 -27.74
N GLU A 45 -10.46 -18.02 -28.11
CA GLU A 45 -11.49 -18.16 -29.13
C GLU A 45 -12.90 -18.26 -28.55
N LYS A 46 -13.89 -17.98 -29.40
CA LYS A 46 -15.31 -18.19 -29.12
C LYS A 46 -15.78 -19.53 -29.67
N THR A 47 -16.79 -20.11 -29.04
CA THR A 47 -17.55 -21.23 -29.58
C THR A 47 -18.36 -20.77 -30.80
N VAL A 48 -18.46 -21.63 -31.81
CA VAL A 48 -19.21 -21.33 -33.05
C VAL A 48 -20.70 -21.16 -32.76
N GLU A 49 -21.25 -21.98 -31.88
CA GLU A 49 -22.69 -22.05 -31.56
C GLU A 49 -23.17 -20.88 -30.70
N THR A 50 -22.50 -20.63 -29.57
CA THR A 50 -22.98 -19.66 -28.57
C THR A 50 -22.29 -18.30 -28.66
N LYS A 51 -21.27 -18.16 -29.53
CA LYS A 51 -20.36 -16.99 -29.58
C LYS A 51 -19.79 -16.60 -28.20
N ALA A 52 -19.81 -17.54 -27.26
CA ALA A 52 -19.29 -17.39 -25.92
C ALA A 52 -17.81 -17.83 -25.87
N PRO A 53 -17.04 -17.40 -24.88
CA PRO A 53 -15.66 -17.87 -24.72
C PRO A 53 -15.62 -19.40 -24.58
N LYS A 54 -14.69 -20.07 -25.26
CA LYS A 54 -14.42 -21.50 -25.01
C LYS A 54 -14.01 -21.66 -23.54
N LYS A 55 -14.57 -22.64 -22.83
CA LYS A 55 -14.35 -22.86 -21.40
C LYS A 55 -14.01 -24.33 -21.11
N SER A 56 -13.13 -24.58 -20.13
CA SER A 56 -12.83 -25.93 -19.67
C SER A 56 -13.97 -26.52 -18.83
N ASN A 57 -13.84 -27.77 -18.41
CA ASN A 57 -14.58 -28.26 -17.25
C ASN A 57 -14.04 -27.62 -15.95
N GLU A 58 -14.82 -27.63 -14.88
CA GLU A 58 -14.35 -27.16 -13.57
C GLU A 58 -13.29 -28.12 -13.02
N ALA A 59 -12.12 -27.59 -12.69
CA ALA A 59 -11.02 -28.32 -12.06
C ALA A 59 -10.98 -28.00 -10.56
N ALA A 60 -10.61 -28.98 -9.74
CA ALA A 60 -10.45 -28.82 -8.30
C ALA A 60 -8.98 -29.06 -7.89
N LEU A 61 -8.53 -28.40 -6.82
CA LEU A 61 -7.22 -28.69 -6.25
C LEU A 61 -7.13 -30.14 -5.78
N GLN A 62 -6.06 -30.80 -6.19
CA GLN A 62 -5.64 -32.10 -5.72
C GLN A 62 -4.66 -31.97 -4.54
N ASP A 63 -4.53 -33.05 -3.76
CA ASP A 63 -3.56 -33.20 -2.67
C ASP A 63 -3.61 -32.13 -1.55
N TRP A 64 -4.73 -31.42 -1.43
CA TRP A 64 -4.97 -30.42 -0.38
C TRP A 64 -4.67 -30.95 1.02
N SER A 65 -5.33 -32.04 1.39
CA SER A 65 -5.26 -32.68 2.72
C SER A 65 -3.87 -33.23 3.04
N LYS A 66 -3.06 -33.55 2.04
CA LYS A 66 -1.70 -34.06 2.23
C LYS A 66 -0.70 -32.94 2.56
N LYS A 67 -0.99 -31.71 2.13
CA LYS A 67 -0.10 -30.55 2.25
C LYS A 67 -0.55 -29.52 3.31
N SER A 68 -1.69 -29.73 3.96
CA SER A 68 -2.23 -28.82 4.98
C SER A 68 -1.35 -28.66 6.23
N ASN A 69 -0.42 -29.59 6.46
CA ASN A 69 0.47 -29.61 7.64
C ASN A 69 1.87 -29.04 7.35
N VAL A 70 2.13 -28.56 6.13
CA VAL A 70 3.45 -28.02 5.76
C VAL A 70 3.54 -26.59 6.27
N LYS A 71 4.37 -26.35 7.29
CA LYS A 71 4.71 -25.00 7.79
C LYS A 71 5.73 -24.35 6.84
N THR A 72 5.25 -23.83 5.72
CA THR A 72 6.06 -23.05 4.79
C THR A 72 5.29 -21.81 4.35
N GLU A 73 6.02 -20.75 4.04
CA GLU A 73 5.44 -19.51 3.53
C GLU A 73 4.87 -19.67 2.13
N ARG A 74 5.14 -20.75 1.39
CA ARG A 74 4.60 -20.95 0.03
C ARG A 74 4.33 -22.42 -0.25
N VAL A 75 3.11 -22.75 -0.66
CA VAL A 75 2.73 -24.15 -0.93
C VAL A 75 2.26 -24.30 -2.38
N ASN A 76 2.75 -25.34 -3.05
CA ASN A 76 2.39 -25.66 -4.42
C ASN A 76 1.31 -26.74 -4.45
N TYR A 77 0.19 -26.45 -5.12
CA TYR A 77 -0.93 -27.35 -5.35
C TYR A 77 -1.08 -27.67 -6.82
N THR A 78 -1.79 -28.74 -7.16
CA THR A 78 -1.99 -29.16 -8.55
C THR A 78 -3.47 -29.29 -8.85
N ALA A 79 -3.90 -28.93 -10.05
CA ALA A 79 -5.28 -29.07 -10.49
C ALA A 79 -5.30 -29.43 -11.97
N GLU A 80 -6.01 -30.48 -12.35
CA GLU A 80 -6.04 -30.98 -13.72
C GLU A 80 -7.23 -30.43 -14.49
N PHE A 81 -6.98 -29.87 -15.67
CA PHE A 81 -8.01 -29.31 -16.54
C PHE A 81 -8.22 -30.20 -17.75
N VAL A 82 -9.48 -30.56 -18.00
CA VAL A 82 -9.88 -31.21 -19.26
C VAL A 82 -10.43 -30.14 -20.20
N VAL A 83 -9.83 -30.05 -21.39
CA VAL A 83 -10.21 -29.13 -22.46
C VAL A 83 -10.34 -29.87 -23.78
N ASP A 84 -11.18 -29.35 -24.68
CA ASP A 84 -11.32 -29.88 -26.03
C ASP A 84 -10.02 -29.74 -26.83
N SER A 85 -9.80 -30.63 -27.80
CA SER A 85 -8.61 -30.58 -28.67
C SER A 85 -8.51 -29.28 -29.48
N ASN A 86 -9.64 -28.61 -29.73
CA ASN A 86 -9.71 -27.32 -30.42
C ASN A 86 -9.83 -26.13 -29.44
N PHE A 87 -9.52 -26.29 -28.15
CA PHE A 87 -9.66 -25.23 -27.14
C PHE A 87 -8.80 -23.99 -27.44
N GLY A 88 -7.69 -24.19 -28.15
CA GLY A 88 -6.72 -23.12 -28.45
C GLY A 88 -5.87 -22.77 -27.22
N VAL A 89 -5.45 -21.52 -27.14
CA VAL A 89 -4.59 -21.02 -26.05
C VAL A 89 -5.44 -20.54 -24.87
N PRO A 90 -5.15 -20.98 -23.63
CA PRO A 90 -5.80 -20.46 -22.43
C PRO A 90 -5.38 -19.00 -22.18
N GLY A 91 -6.35 -18.14 -21.91
CA GLY A 91 -6.14 -16.70 -21.75
C GLY A 91 -6.68 -16.09 -20.46
N ALA A 92 -7.59 -16.78 -19.79
CA ALA A 92 -8.05 -16.39 -18.47
C ALA A 92 -8.42 -17.60 -17.62
N ILE A 93 -8.31 -17.46 -16.31
CA ILE A 93 -8.71 -18.47 -15.33
C ILE A 93 -9.59 -17.80 -14.31
N THR A 94 -10.73 -18.41 -14.01
CA THR A 94 -11.52 -18.03 -12.84
C THR A 94 -11.25 -18.94 -11.66
N VAL A 95 -11.22 -18.37 -10.46
CA VAL A 95 -10.97 -19.05 -9.20
C VAL A 95 -12.15 -18.80 -8.27
N THR A 96 -12.67 -19.89 -7.69
CA THR A 96 -13.71 -19.85 -6.66
C THR A 96 -13.17 -20.46 -5.38
N ASN A 97 -12.95 -19.62 -4.37
CA ASN A 97 -12.52 -20.05 -3.05
C ASN A 97 -13.74 -20.54 -2.25
N LYS A 98 -13.84 -21.86 -2.04
CA LYS A 98 -14.87 -22.46 -1.18
C LYS A 98 -14.44 -22.60 0.27
N HIS A 99 -13.23 -22.19 0.63
CA HIS A 99 -12.75 -22.18 2.01
C HIS A 99 -13.41 -21.05 2.80
N GLN A 100 -13.35 -21.16 4.12
CA GLN A 100 -13.93 -20.16 5.01
C GLN A 100 -13.11 -18.85 5.06
N LYS A 101 -11.80 -18.94 4.81
CA LYS A 101 -10.86 -17.82 4.84
C LYS A 101 -10.38 -17.48 3.43
N GLU A 102 -10.01 -16.22 3.22
CA GLU A 102 -9.26 -15.82 2.04
C GLU A 102 -7.83 -16.38 2.06
N PHE A 103 -7.22 -16.47 0.89
CA PHE A 103 -5.81 -16.82 0.71
C PHE A 103 -5.16 -15.92 -0.32
N PHE A 104 -3.85 -15.77 -0.24
CA PHE A 104 -3.09 -15.07 -1.27
C PHE A 104 -2.67 -16.03 -2.38
N LEU A 105 -3.05 -15.69 -3.62
CA LEU A 105 -2.70 -16.43 -4.83
C LEU A 105 -1.58 -15.67 -5.55
N GLU A 106 -0.38 -16.26 -5.57
CA GLU A 106 0.80 -15.63 -6.19
C GLU A 106 0.76 -15.78 -7.71
N ALA A 107 0.67 -17.02 -8.21
CA ALA A 107 0.63 -17.32 -9.64
C ALA A 107 -0.02 -18.66 -9.95
N ILE A 108 -0.48 -18.78 -11.20
CA ILE A 108 -0.89 -20.05 -11.83
C ILE A 108 -0.01 -20.28 -13.06
N THR A 109 0.46 -21.51 -13.24
CA THR A 109 1.15 -21.93 -14.47
C THR A 109 0.42 -23.13 -15.06
N ILE A 110 0.08 -23.04 -16.35
CA ILE A 110 -0.53 -24.12 -17.10
C ILE A 110 0.47 -24.56 -18.17
N GLU A 111 0.98 -25.78 -18.09
CA GLU A 111 1.84 -26.37 -19.13
C GLU A 111 1.02 -27.38 -19.98
N GLY A 112 1.64 -27.95 -21.01
CA GLY A 112 1.07 -29.04 -21.84
C GLY A 112 0.29 -28.59 -23.07
N PHE A 113 0.25 -27.30 -23.34
CA PHE A 113 -0.18 -26.76 -24.62
C PHE A 113 0.99 -26.76 -25.61
N ALA A 114 0.69 -26.90 -26.91
CA ALA A 114 1.71 -26.90 -27.95
C ALA A 114 2.52 -25.59 -28.01
N CYS A 115 1.95 -24.49 -27.51
CA CYS A 115 2.61 -23.19 -27.39
C CYS A 115 3.58 -23.07 -26.20
N GLY A 116 3.75 -24.13 -25.40
CA GLY A 116 4.54 -24.09 -24.17
C GLY A 116 3.72 -23.68 -22.93
N PRO A 117 4.39 -23.45 -21.79
CA PRO A 117 3.72 -23.06 -20.56
C PRO A 117 3.11 -21.65 -20.65
N VAL A 118 1.89 -21.50 -20.13
CA VAL A 118 1.15 -20.25 -20.05
C VAL A 118 1.11 -19.80 -18.58
N HIS A 119 1.51 -18.55 -18.34
CA HIS A 119 1.66 -18.00 -16.99
C HIS A 119 0.58 -16.98 -16.66
N PHE A 120 0.09 -17.02 -15.43
CA PHE A 120 -0.93 -16.12 -14.89
C PHE A 120 -0.39 -15.49 -13.59
N PRO A 121 0.24 -14.30 -13.67
CA PRO A 121 0.69 -13.58 -12.49
C PRO A 121 -0.53 -13.01 -11.76
N CYS A 122 -0.83 -13.56 -10.58
CA CYS A 122 -2.07 -13.27 -9.86
C CYS A 122 -1.86 -12.18 -8.79
N ASN A 123 -0.90 -12.38 -7.89
CA ASN A 123 -0.55 -11.49 -6.78
C ASN A 123 -1.76 -10.84 -6.10
N SER A 124 -2.74 -11.64 -5.70
CA SER A 124 -4.00 -11.12 -5.16
C SER A 124 -4.62 -12.03 -4.14
N TRP A 125 -5.34 -11.42 -3.18
CA TRP A 125 -6.14 -12.13 -2.19
C TRP A 125 -7.42 -12.66 -2.81
N VAL A 126 -7.68 -13.96 -2.73
CA VAL A 126 -8.92 -14.61 -3.21
C VAL A 126 -9.89 -14.78 -2.04
N GLN A 127 -10.93 -13.93 -2.01
CA GLN A 127 -11.94 -13.89 -0.96
C GLN A 127 -12.75 -15.19 -0.92
N SER A 128 -13.20 -15.57 0.29
CA SER A 128 -14.16 -16.66 0.47
C SER A 128 -15.44 -16.40 -0.31
N LYS A 129 -16.06 -17.46 -0.86
CA LYS A 129 -17.36 -17.39 -1.53
C LYS A 129 -18.47 -16.79 -0.64
N LYS A 130 -18.33 -16.89 0.69
CA LYS A 130 -19.25 -16.25 1.65
C LYS A 130 -19.19 -14.73 1.58
N ASP A 131 -17.99 -14.18 1.45
CA ASP A 131 -17.74 -12.73 1.46
C ASP A 131 -17.89 -12.14 0.07
N HIS A 132 -17.48 -12.90 -0.96
CA HIS A 132 -17.58 -12.53 -2.36
C HIS A 132 -18.16 -13.70 -3.17
N PRO A 133 -19.47 -13.71 -3.50
CA PRO A 133 -20.09 -14.81 -4.23
C PRO A 133 -19.65 -14.90 -5.70
N GLY A 134 -19.02 -13.85 -6.23
CA GLY A 134 -18.46 -13.81 -7.58
C GLY A 134 -17.23 -14.71 -7.74
N LYS A 135 -16.93 -15.11 -8.98
CA LYS A 135 -15.68 -15.80 -9.31
C LYS A 135 -14.60 -14.76 -9.57
N ARG A 136 -13.43 -14.91 -8.95
CA ARG A 136 -12.25 -14.09 -9.25
C ARG A 136 -11.69 -14.50 -10.61
N ILE A 137 -11.22 -13.54 -11.40
CA ILE A 137 -10.63 -13.81 -12.72
C ILE A 137 -9.18 -13.31 -12.77
N PHE A 138 -8.33 -14.09 -13.42
CA PHE A 138 -6.92 -13.78 -13.69
C PHE A 138 -6.64 -14.00 -15.17
N PHE A 139 -5.85 -13.13 -15.78
CA PHE A 139 -5.49 -13.20 -17.20
C PHE A 139 -4.05 -13.69 -17.35
N SER A 140 -3.74 -14.27 -18.51
CA SER A 140 -2.36 -14.62 -18.85
C SER A 140 -1.47 -13.37 -18.90
N ASN A 141 -0.16 -13.54 -18.79
CA ASN A 141 0.82 -12.46 -18.84
C ASN A 141 1.01 -11.81 -20.22
N GLU A 142 0.33 -12.30 -21.27
CA GLU A 142 0.34 -11.70 -22.60
C GLU A 142 -0.40 -10.35 -22.63
N PRO A 143 0.28 -9.23 -22.96
CA PRO A 143 -0.33 -7.90 -22.96
C PRO A 143 -1.11 -7.63 -24.25
N TYR A 144 -2.32 -7.05 -24.12
CA TYR A 144 -3.15 -6.67 -25.26
C TYR A 144 -3.75 -5.27 -25.09
N LEU A 145 -3.71 -4.45 -26.16
CA LEU A 145 -4.56 -3.27 -26.24
C LEU A 145 -6.06 -3.67 -26.28
N PRO A 146 -6.99 -2.74 -25.96
CA PRO A 146 -8.42 -3.03 -26.05
C PRO A 146 -8.87 -3.54 -27.44
N SER A 147 -8.30 -2.99 -28.52
CA SER A 147 -8.58 -3.40 -29.91
C SER A 147 -8.09 -4.82 -30.22
N GLU A 148 -6.95 -5.21 -29.64
CA GLU A 148 -6.23 -6.47 -29.89
C GLU A 148 -6.67 -7.60 -28.96
N THR A 149 -7.49 -7.30 -27.95
CA THR A 149 -7.93 -8.31 -26.97
C THR A 149 -8.59 -9.49 -27.68
N PRO A 150 -8.15 -10.74 -27.46
CA PRO A 150 -8.73 -11.91 -28.10
C PRO A 150 -10.25 -11.98 -27.92
N ALA A 151 -10.97 -12.43 -28.94
CA ALA A 151 -12.42 -12.34 -28.98
C ALA A 151 -13.10 -13.05 -27.78
N GLY A 152 -12.55 -14.18 -27.34
CA GLY A 152 -13.01 -14.92 -26.15
C GLY A 152 -12.77 -14.19 -24.83
N LEU A 153 -11.90 -13.19 -24.78
CA LEU A 153 -11.56 -12.46 -23.56
C LEU A 153 -12.22 -11.09 -23.43
N LYS A 154 -12.70 -10.49 -24.53
CA LYS A 154 -13.26 -9.11 -24.52
C LYS A 154 -14.32 -8.89 -23.45
N ALA A 155 -15.32 -9.76 -23.39
CA ALA A 155 -16.41 -9.65 -22.41
C ALA A 155 -15.93 -9.87 -20.96
N LEU A 156 -14.94 -10.75 -20.77
CA LEU A 156 -14.35 -11.02 -19.46
C LEU A 156 -13.56 -9.80 -18.96
N ARG A 157 -12.75 -9.18 -19.83
CA ARG A 157 -11.99 -7.96 -19.56
C ARG A 157 -12.93 -6.81 -19.17
N GLU A 158 -13.98 -6.57 -19.97
CA GLU A 158 -14.97 -5.52 -19.68
C GLU A 158 -15.70 -5.76 -18.36
N LYS A 159 -16.07 -7.02 -18.07
CA LYS A 159 -16.73 -7.37 -16.83
C LYS A 159 -15.84 -7.12 -15.62
N GLU A 160 -14.57 -7.51 -15.67
CA GLU A 160 -13.64 -7.25 -14.56
C GLU A 160 -13.43 -5.75 -14.34
N LEU A 161 -13.30 -4.96 -15.41
CA LEU A 161 -13.20 -3.50 -15.30
C LEU A 161 -14.47 -2.85 -14.70
N LYS A 162 -15.65 -3.43 -14.94
CA LYS A 162 -16.90 -2.98 -14.30
C LYS A 162 -16.92 -3.35 -12.82
N ASN A 163 -16.50 -4.57 -12.47
CA ASN A 163 -16.40 -5.02 -11.08
C ASN A 163 -15.44 -4.13 -10.27
N LEU A 164 -14.28 -3.80 -10.84
CA LEU A 164 -13.28 -2.94 -10.19
C LEU A 164 -13.76 -1.50 -10.02
N ARG A 165 -14.62 -0.98 -10.90
CA ARG A 165 -15.23 0.35 -10.75
C ARG A 165 -16.36 0.38 -9.72
N GLY A 166 -17.08 -0.74 -9.58
CA GLY A 166 -18.28 -0.80 -8.75
C GLY A 166 -19.41 0.07 -9.31
N ASP A 167 -20.34 0.46 -8.44
CA ASP A 167 -21.56 1.20 -8.77
C ASP A 167 -21.63 2.61 -8.15
N GLY A 168 -20.57 3.03 -7.48
CA GLY A 168 -20.48 4.31 -6.77
C GLY A 168 -21.30 4.40 -5.47
N ARG A 169 -21.87 3.29 -5.00
CA ARG A 169 -22.79 3.27 -3.84
C ARG A 169 -22.29 2.35 -2.75
N GLY A 170 -22.90 2.44 -1.56
CA GLY A 170 -22.65 1.54 -0.44
C GLY A 170 -21.32 1.76 0.29
N VAL A 171 -21.25 1.20 1.50
CA VAL A 171 -20.04 1.17 2.34
C VAL A 171 -19.09 0.11 1.81
N ARG A 172 -17.81 0.44 1.69
CA ARG A 172 -16.77 -0.49 1.25
C ARG A 172 -16.38 -1.45 2.38
N LYS A 173 -16.28 -2.74 2.04
CA LYS A 173 -15.79 -3.80 2.94
C LYS A 173 -14.29 -3.99 2.75
N LEU A 174 -13.59 -4.46 3.78
CA LEU A 174 -12.14 -4.70 3.71
C LEU A 174 -11.72 -5.70 2.63
N SER A 175 -12.64 -6.60 2.24
CA SER A 175 -12.44 -7.59 1.18
C SER A 175 -12.80 -7.07 -0.23
N ASP A 176 -13.37 -5.87 -0.36
CA ASP A 176 -13.73 -5.29 -1.65
C ASP A 176 -12.48 -4.88 -2.44
N ARG A 177 -12.59 -4.89 -3.77
CA ARG A 177 -11.56 -4.46 -4.73
C ARG A 177 -12.06 -3.30 -5.60
N VAL A 178 -12.91 -2.47 -5.03
CA VAL A 178 -13.59 -1.39 -5.76
C VAL A 178 -12.79 -0.10 -5.66
N TYR A 179 -12.40 0.43 -6.80
CA TYR A 179 -11.68 1.69 -6.98
C TYR A 179 -12.65 2.75 -7.46
N ASP A 180 -12.83 3.76 -6.63
CA ASP A 180 -13.71 4.89 -6.93
C ASP A 180 -13.22 6.14 -6.18
N TYR A 181 -13.76 7.30 -6.54
CA TYR A 181 -13.28 8.60 -6.10
C TYR A 181 -14.22 9.25 -5.09
N ASP A 182 -13.63 10.01 -4.18
CA ASP A 182 -14.38 10.85 -3.26
C ASP A 182 -13.51 12.04 -2.80
N LEU A 183 -14.13 13.02 -2.13
CA LEU A 183 -13.50 14.23 -1.60
C LEU A 183 -12.83 13.94 -0.25
N TYR A 184 -11.95 14.84 0.20
CA TYR A 184 -11.44 14.80 1.57
C TYR A 184 -12.44 15.49 2.51
N ASN A 185 -13.57 14.81 2.73
CA ASN A 185 -14.61 15.18 3.68
C ASN A 185 -14.59 14.29 4.94
N ASP A 186 -13.53 13.50 5.13
CA ASP A 186 -13.37 12.50 6.18
C ASP A 186 -12.24 12.83 7.18
N LEU A 187 -11.68 14.05 7.10
CA LEU A 187 -10.60 14.50 7.96
C LEU A 187 -11.11 15.08 9.30
N GLY A 188 -12.27 15.73 9.29
CA GLY A 188 -12.88 16.33 10.49
C GLY A 188 -13.61 15.32 11.37
N ASN A 189 -13.87 15.68 12.63
CA ASN A 189 -14.73 14.92 13.54
C ASN A 189 -15.72 15.83 14.28
N PRO A 190 -16.68 16.44 13.56
CA PRO A 190 -17.61 17.41 14.14
C PRO A 190 -18.49 16.82 15.26
N ASP A 191 -18.77 15.51 15.24
CA ASP A 191 -19.53 14.82 16.30
C ASP A 191 -18.82 14.84 17.67
N LYS A 192 -17.49 15.02 17.68
CA LYS A 192 -16.72 15.15 18.92
C LYS A 192 -16.53 16.59 19.38
N GLY A 193 -16.87 17.57 18.55
CA GLY A 193 -16.68 18.99 18.85
C GLY A 193 -16.48 19.84 17.61
N ILE A 194 -16.96 21.09 17.66
CA ILE A 194 -16.89 22.03 16.54
C ILE A 194 -15.44 22.39 16.16
N GLU A 195 -14.53 22.36 17.12
CA GLU A 195 -13.09 22.57 16.95
C GLU A 195 -12.41 21.45 16.13
N LEU A 196 -13.06 20.29 16.02
CA LEU A 196 -12.62 19.16 15.21
C LEU A 196 -13.28 19.13 13.82
N ALA A 197 -14.21 20.04 13.53
CA ALA A 197 -14.73 20.22 12.19
C ALA A 197 -13.63 20.71 11.24
N ARG A 198 -13.62 20.20 10.00
CA ARG A 198 -12.65 20.59 8.97
C ARG A 198 -13.40 20.87 7.67
N PRO A 199 -12.97 21.86 6.86
CA PRO A 199 -13.55 22.08 5.56
C PRO A 199 -13.27 20.88 4.64
N THR A 200 -14.23 20.54 3.79
CA THR A 200 -14.03 19.55 2.72
C THR A 200 -12.99 20.05 1.73
N LEU A 201 -11.97 19.22 1.46
CA LEU A 201 -10.97 19.51 0.42
C LEU A 201 -11.34 18.77 -0.87
N GLY A 202 -11.37 19.52 -1.96
CA GLY A 202 -11.79 19.08 -3.29
C GLY A 202 -13.05 19.79 -3.76
N GLY A 203 -13.17 19.98 -5.08
CA GLY A 203 -14.23 20.76 -5.71
C GLY A 203 -13.71 22.09 -6.24
N GLN A 204 -14.62 23.04 -6.49
CA GLN A 204 -14.25 24.34 -7.05
C GLN A 204 -13.72 25.32 -5.98
N LYS A 205 -14.30 25.29 -4.77
CA LYS A 205 -13.97 26.26 -3.71
C LYS A 205 -12.59 26.03 -3.08
N ILE A 206 -12.25 24.77 -2.82
CA ILE A 206 -10.95 24.36 -2.28
C ILE A 206 -10.45 23.21 -3.17
N PRO A 207 -9.83 23.50 -4.32
CA PRO A 207 -9.33 22.47 -5.22
C PRO A 207 -8.35 21.53 -4.52
N TYR A 208 -8.56 20.23 -4.67
CA TYR A 208 -7.70 19.20 -4.08
C TYR A 208 -7.85 17.89 -4.87
N PRO A 209 -6.79 17.05 -4.95
CA PRO A 209 -6.89 15.70 -5.51
C PRO A 209 -8.02 14.89 -4.85
N ARG A 210 -8.59 13.96 -5.61
CA ARG A 210 -9.55 12.99 -5.06
C ARG A 210 -8.81 11.90 -4.30
N ARG A 211 -9.52 11.27 -3.36
CA ARG A 211 -9.06 10.08 -2.62
C ARG A 211 -9.89 8.86 -2.98
N CYS A 212 -9.48 7.69 -2.48
CA CYS A 212 -10.24 6.47 -2.61
C CYS A 212 -11.56 6.56 -1.82
N ARG A 213 -12.68 6.34 -2.50
CA ARG A 213 -14.01 6.29 -1.89
C ARG A 213 -14.11 5.16 -0.87
N THR A 214 -14.68 5.46 0.28
CA THR A 214 -14.94 4.50 1.37
C THR A 214 -16.43 4.32 1.62
N GLY A 215 -17.23 5.36 1.38
CA GLY A 215 -18.68 5.31 1.37
C GLY A 215 -19.30 5.03 2.73
N ARG A 216 -18.61 5.33 3.83
CA ARG A 216 -19.19 5.29 5.17
C ARG A 216 -20.30 6.32 5.28
N VAL A 217 -21.12 6.15 6.30
CA VAL A 217 -22.22 7.08 6.57
C VAL A 217 -21.67 8.46 6.93
N PRO A 218 -22.44 9.54 6.67
CA PRO A 218 -22.09 10.86 7.18
C PRO A 218 -22.00 10.90 8.72
N THR A 219 -21.39 11.97 9.23
CA THR A 219 -21.42 12.30 10.67
C THR A 219 -22.84 12.68 11.09
N ASP A 220 -23.15 12.58 12.39
CA ASP A 220 -24.47 12.92 12.92
C ASP A 220 -24.72 14.43 12.86
N THR A 221 -23.66 15.23 12.99
CA THR A 221 -23.70 16.70 13.03
C THR A 221 -23.56 17.37 11.66
N ASP A 222 -22.95 16.70 10.67
CA ASP A 222 -22.78 17.21 9.30
C ASP A 222 -22.99 16.12 8.25
N MET A 223 -24.02 16.28 7.41
CA MET A 223 -24.35 15.34 6.34
C MET A 223 -23.35 15.33 5.17
N TYR A 224 -22.49 16.34 5.08
CA TYR A 224 -21.45 16.44 4.04
C TYR A 224 -20.10 15.92 4.51
N ALA A 225 -19.91 15.71 5.81
CA ALA A 225 -18.71 15.10 6.38
C ALA A 225 -18.91 13.59 6.55
N GLU A 226 -17.98 12.78 6.04
CA GLU A 226 -18.02 11.33 6.21
C GLU A 226 -17.53 10.96 7.63
N SER A 227 -18.22 10.01 8.28
CA SER A 227 -17.84 9.51 9.60
C SER A 227 -16.39 9.00 9.63
N ARG A 228 -15.70 9.22 10.74
CA ARG A 228 -14.32 8.77 10.92
C ARG A 228 -14.23 7.34 11.41
N VAL A 229 -13.21 6.64 10.91
CA VAL A 229 -12.78 5.37 11.51
C VAL A 229 -11.69 5.68 12.53
N GLU A 230 -12.01 5.39 13.79
CA GLU A 230 -11.05 5.52 14.88
C GLU A 230 -10.15 4.27 14.96
N LYS A 231 -8.91 4.48 15.38
CA LYS A 231 -8.00 3.36 15.61
C LYS A 231 -8.50 2.51 16.78
N PRO A 232 -8.27 1.18 16.76
CA PRO A 232 -7.38 0.43 15.87
C PRO A 232 -7.99 -0.02 14.53
N LEU A 233 -9.23 0.35 14.23
CA LEU A 233 -9.93 -0.16 13.06
C LEU A 233 -9.21 0.24 11.75
N PRO A 234 -9.12 -0.68 10.77
CA PRO A 234 -8.46 -0.41 9.50
C PRO A 234 -9.30 0.51 8.61
N MET A 235 -8.64 1.44 7.92
CA MET A 235 -9.28 2.20 6.85
C MET A 235 -9.40 1.32 5.62
N TYR A 236 -10.56 1.36 4.96
CA TYR A 236 -10.72 0.69 3.68
C TYR A 236 -9.75 1.26 2.63
N VAL A 237 -9.04 0.35 2.00
CA VAL A 237 -8.46 0.47 0.66
C VAL A 237 -8.84 -0.81 -0.09
N PRO A 238 -8.85 -0.82 -1.44
CA PRO A 238 -9.05 -2.04 -2.19
C PRO A 238 -8.12 -3.15 -1.68
N ARG A 239 -8.64 -4.37 -1.52
CA ARG A 239 -8.00 -5.44 -0.72
C ARG A 239 -6.53 -5.72 -1.09
N ASP A 240 -6.19 -5.61 -2.36
CA ASP A 240 -4.84 -5.85 -2.87
C ASP A 240 -3.87 -4.66 -2.64
N GLU A 241 -4.39 -3.47 -2.31
CA GLU A 241 -3.62 -2.26 -1.97
C GLU A 241 -3.33 -2.15 -0.46
N GLN A 242 -3.96 -3.01 0.34
CA GLN A 242 -3.73 -3.03 1.78
C GLN A 242 -2.28 -3.42 2.08
N PHE A 243 -1.66 -2.75 3.04
CA PHE A 243 -0.33 -3.13 3.49
C PHE A 243 -0.29 -4.58 3.97
N GLU A 244 0.79 -5.26 3.59
CA GLU A 244 1.23 -6.48 4.25
C GLU A 244 1.50 -6.20 5.74
N GLU A 245 1.33 -7.22 6.58
CA GLU A 245 1.45 -7.13 8.04
C GLU A 245 2.77 -6.45 8.48
N SER A 246 3.90 -6.83 7.89
CA SER A 246 5.22 -6.25 8.18
C SER A 246 5.32 -4.74 7.89
N LYS A 247 4.70 -4.28 6.80
CA LYS A 247 4.62 -2.86 6.44
C LYS A 247 3.66 -2.11 7.36
N GLN A 248 2.54 -2.73 7.71
CA GLN A 248 1.55 -2.18 8.63
C GLN A 248 2.15 -1.97 10.04
N ASP A 249 2.97 -2.92 10.50
CA ASP A 249 3.71 -2.82 11.76
C ASP A 249 4.74 -1.68 11.72
N THR A 250 5.51 -1.59 10.64
CA THR A 250 6.49 -0.51 10.42
C THR A 250 5.82 0.86 10.42
N PHE A 251 4.70 1.01 9.71
CA PHE A 251 3.93 2.25 9.66
C PHE A 251 3.40 2.61 11.06
N SER A 252 2.88 1.63 11.79
CA SER A 252 2.34 1.85 13.13
C SER A 252 3.43 2.24 14.13
N PHE A 253 4.63 1.66 14.00
CA PHE A 253 5.81 2.07 14.76
C PHE A 253 6.24 3.50 14.45
N GLY A 254 6.34 3.87 13.17
CA GLY A 254 6.67 5.24 12.76
C GLY A 254 5.67 6.28 13.30
N ARG A 255 4.38 5.94 13.31
CA ARG A 255 3.34 6.79 13.90
C ARG A 255 3.49 6.94 15.42
N LEU A 256 3.78 5.86 16.14
CA LEU A 256 4.04 5.95 17.59
C LEU A 256 5.22 6.89 17.87
N LYS A 257 6.31 6.75 17.11
CA LYS A 257 7.46 7.67 17.18
C LYS A 257 7.02 9.13 16.96
N ALA A 258 6.13 9.39 16.00
CA ALA A 258 5.55 10.72 15.77
C ALA A 258 4.66 11.23 16.91
N VAL A 259 3.82 10.39 17.51
CA VAL A 259 3.03 10.77 18.70
C VAL A 259 3.96 11.05 19.89
N LEU A 260 5.01 10.25 20.07
CA LEU A 260 6.00 10.47 21.12
C LEU A 260 6.79 11.76 20.91
N HIS A 261 7.04 12.19 19.67
CA HIS A 261 7.59 13.53 19.38
C HIS A 261 6.68 14.64 19.92
N SER A 262 5.35 14.50 19.86
CA SER A 262 4.42 15.46 20.45
C SER A 262 4.41 15.45 21.98
N LEU A 263 4.89 14.36 22.59
CA LEU A 263 4.99 14.18 24.04
C LEU A 263 6.34 14.60 24.61
N ILE A 264 7.30 15.04 23.77
CA ILE A 264 8.62 15.53 24.20
C ILE A 264 8.55 16.46 25.44
N PRO A 265 7.61 17.43 25.53
CA PRO A 265 7.49 18.27 26.72
C PRO A 265 7.13 17.48 28.00
N SER A 266 6.21 16.50 27.90
CA SER A 266 5.83 15.62 29.01
C SER A 266 6.90 14.57 29.35
N LEU A 267 7.70 14.18 28.35
CA LEU A 267 8.84 13.28 28.50
C LEU A 267 9.98 13.96 29.28
N LYS A 268 10.26 15.25 29.01
CA LYS A 268 11.29 16.02 29.71
C LYS A 268 10.95 16.30 31.18
N ALA A 269 9.67 16.41 31.53
CA ALA A 269 9.22 16.51 32.91
C ALA A 269 9.65 15.30 33.79
N SER A 270 10.05 14.16 33.17
CA SER A 270 10.64 13.02 33.87
C SER A 270 12.11 13.22 34.27
N PHE A 271 12.82 14.14 33.59
CA PHE A 271 14.23 14.48 33.80
C PHE A 271 14.45 15.72 34.68
N SER A 272 13.54 16.70 34.63
CA SER A 272 13.57 17.88 35.51
C SER A 272 12.15 18.24 35.91
N ALA A 273 11.87 18.22 37.21
CA ALA A 273 10.53 18.51 37.76
C ALA A 273 10.10 19.98 37.55
N GLU A 274 11.04 20.87 37.26
CA GLU A 274 10.84 22.32 37.25
C GLU A 274 10.88 22.95 35.85
N ASN A 275 11.42 22.27 34.83
CA ASN A 275 11.55 22.83 33.47
C ASN A 275 10.88 21.96 32.39
N ARG A 276 9.85 22.52 31.75
CA ARG A 276 9.08 21.88 30.66
C ARG A 276 9.67 22.14 29.26
N ASP A 277 10.61 23.08 29.13
CA ASP A 277 11.21 23.49 27.86
C ASP A 277 12.64 22.95 27.71
N PHE A 278 13.15 22.86 26.47
CA PHE A 278 14.57 22.58 26.21
C PHE A 278 15.43 23.74 26.72
N SER A 279 16.39 23.44 27.60
CA SER A 279 17.30 24.43 28.20
C SER A 279 18.55 24.67 27.35
N GLY A 280 18.83 23.79 26.39
CA GLY A 280 19.94 23.95 25.45
C GLY A 280 20.03 22.81 24.44
N PHE A 281 20.96 22.92 23.49
CA PHE A 281 21.15 21.91 22.43
C PHE A 281 21.57 20.54 22.97
N SER A 282 22.24 20.47 24.14
CA SER A 282 22.55 19.21 24.82
C SER A 282 21.32 18.36 25.11
N ASP A 283 20.20 19.00 25.46
CA ASP A 283 18.96 18.27 25.75
C ASP A 283 18.36 17.64 24.50
N ILE A 284 18.57 18.28 23.34
CA ILE A 284 18.15 17.77 22.03
C ILE A 284 19.09 16.62 21.62
N ASP A 285 20.40 16.77 21.81
CA ASP A 285 21.40 15.73 21.58
C ASP A 285 21.11 14.46 22.39
N ASN A 286 20.69 14.63 23.65
CA ASN A 286 20.37 13.54 24.56
C ASN A 286 19.20 12.66 24.06
N LEU A 287 18.32 13.17 23.19
CA LEU A 287 17.28 12.35 22.55
C LEU A 287 17.88 11.22 21.69
N TYR A 288 19.09 11.42 21.17
CA TYR A 288 19.76 10.50 20.25
C TYR A 288 20.90 9.71 20.91
N SER A 289 21.61 10.28 21.89
CA SER A 289 22.72 9.61 22.58
C SER A 289 22.24 8.73 23.74
N GLU A 290 21.61 9.35 24.74
CA GLU A 290 21.20 8.73 26.00
C GLU A 290 19.78 8.16 25.94
N GLY A 291 18.91 8.78 25.14
CA GLY A 291 17.50 8.47 25.06
C GLY A 291 16.69 9.08 26.21
N VAL A 292 15.38 8.84 26.19
CA VAL A 292 14.41 9.36 27.14
C VAL A 292 13.91 8.24 28.04
N LEU A 293 14.04 8.39 29.36
CA LEU A 293 13.44 7.47 30.33
C LEU A 293 11.95 7.79 30.48
N LEU A 294 11.11 6.90 29.94
CA LEU A 294 9.68 6.93 30.16
C LEU A 294 9.38 6.35 31.55
N LYS A 295 9.06 7.18 32.55
CA LYS A 295 8.53 6.70 33.83
C LYS A 295 7.14 6.10 33.60
N LEU A 296 7.11 4.82 33.26
CA LEU A 296 5.93 4.01 32.92
C LEU A 296 4.86 3.93 34.02
N GLY A 297 5.16 4.35 35.26
CA GLY A 297 4.25 4.23 36.41
C GLY A 297 3.14 5.28 36.54
N LEU A 298 3.11 6.34 35.72
CA LEU A 298 2.12 7.43 35.85
C LEU A 298 1.21 7.62 34.62
N GLN A 299 1.34 6.79 33.58
CA GLN A 299 0.62 6.96 32.30
C GLN A 299 0.01 5.67 31.74
N ASP A 300 -0.44 4.77 32.60
CA ASP A 300 -1.15 3.53 32.21
C ASP A 300 -2.37 3.79 31.30
N GLU A 301 -3.06 4.92 31.48
CA GLU A 301 -4.21 5.35 30.65
C GLU A 301 -3.82 5.73 29.21
N LEU A 302 -2.62 6.32 29.01
CA LEU A 302 -2.15 6.73 27.68
C LEU A 302 -1.61 5.54 26.88
N ILE A 303 -0.94 4.59 27.57
CA ILE A 303 -0.42 3.38 26.94
C ILE A 303 -1.54 2.40 26.59
N LYS A 304 -2.58 2.25 27.44
CA LYS A 304 -3.78 1.45 27.10
C LYS A 304 -4.54 1.98 25.88
N LYS A 305 -4.41 3.28 25.56
CA LYS A 305 -4.98 3.90 24.36
C LYS A 305 -4.09 3.75 23.12
N LEU A 306 -2.86 3.25 23.26
CA LEU A 306 -1.96 2.98 22.14
C LEU A 306 -2.14 1.52 21.67
N PRO A 307 -2.62 1.29 20.44
CA PRO A 307 -3.04 -0.03 19.99
C PRO A 307 -1.87 -0.86 19.45
N LEU A 308 -0.84 -1.16 20.25
CA LEU A 308 0.39 -1.81 19.76
C LEU A 308 0.97 -2.87 20.72
N PRO A 309 0.46 -4.12 20.71
CA PRO A 309 0.92 -5.21 21.57
C PRO A 309 2.40 -5.59 21.39
N THR A 310 2.89 -5.59 20.14
CA THR A 310 4.23 -6.06 19.76
C THR A 310 5.36 -5.09 20.14
N LEU A 311 5.01 -3.86 20.52
CA LEU A 311 5.98 -2.83 20.89
C LEU A 311 6.04 -2.64 22.39
N VAL A 312 4.93 -2.82 23.11
CA VAL A 312 4.97 -2.90 24.59
C VAL A 312 6.02 -3.93 25.03
N SER A 313 6.15 -5.06 24.33
CA SER A 313 7.21 -6.03 24.59
C SER A 313 8.63 -5.49 24.30
N ARG A 314 8.88 -4.86 23.13
CA ARG A 314 10.20 -4.26 22.82
C ARG A 314 10.59 -3.11 23.74
N PHE A 315 9.61 -2.32 24.21
CA PHE A 315 9.81 -1.24 25.18
C PHE A 315 10.08 -1.77 26.59
N GLN A 316 9.45 -2.88 26.97
CA GLN A 316 9.73 -3.58 28.22
C GLN A 316 11.15 -4.18 28.21
N GLU A 317 11.61 -4.68 27.06
CA GLU A 317 12.99 -5.17 26.87
C GLU A 317 14.04 -4.05 26.99
N SER A 318 13.73 -2.82 26.57
CA SER A 318 14.66 -1.67 26.65
C SER A 318 14.66 -0.93 28.00
N GLN A 319 14.12 -1.54 29.07
CA GLN A 319 14.00 -0.94 30.41
C GLN A 319 13.29 0.43 30.43
N GLY A 320 12.42 0.70 29.45
CA GLY A 320 11.67 1.96 29.37
C GLY A 320 12.47 3.15 28.82
N ILE A 321 13.65 2.95 28.24
CA ILE A 321 14.41 3.99 27.55
C ILE A 321 14.04 4.00 26.05
N LEU A 322 13.60 5.16 25.55
CA LEU A 322 13.36 5.42 24.13
C LEU A 322 14.50 6.27 23.56
N ARG A 323 15.28 5.71 22.63
CA ARG A 323 16.36 6.43 21.94
C ARG A 323 16.04 6.60 20.46
N TYR A 324 16.18 7.82 19.95
CA TYR A 324 16.00 8.12 18.52
C TYR A 324 17.28 7.83 17.74
N ASP A 325 17.14 7.45 16.47
CA ASP A 325 18.29 7.34 15.57
C ASP A 325 18.92 8.72 15.34
N THR A 326 20.25 8.80 15.38
CA THR A 326 20.98 10.05 15.15
C THR A 326 20.77 10.53 13.70
N PRO A 327 20.25 11.76 13.50
CA PRO A 327 20.09 12.35 12.17
C PRO A 327 21.43 12.40 11.42
N LYS A 328 21.41 12.10 10.11
CA LYS A 328 22.63 12.06 9.28
C LYS A 328 23.43 13.36 9.32
N ILE A 329 22.76 14.52 9.36
CA ILE A 329 23.40 15.83 9.45
C ILE A 329 24.26 15.99 10.71
N LEU A 330 23.88 15.36 11.81
CA LEU A 330 24.60 15.43 13.10
C LEU A 330 25.71 14.37 13.23
N SER A 331 25.81 13.42 12.29
CA SER A 331 26.67 12.23 12.43
C SER A 331 28.18 12.53 12.37
N LYS A 332 28.57 13.61 11.67
CA LYS A 332 29.98 14.02 11.52
C LYS A 332 30.28 15.30 12.29
N ASP A 333 29.36 16.26 12.23
CA ASP A 333 29.48 17.56 12.86
C ASP A 333 28.13 17.92 13.48
N LYS A 334 28.09 17.96 14.82
CA LYS A 334 26.89 18.25 15.60
C LYS A 334 26.37 19.67 15.39
N PHE A 335 27.21 20.58 14.90
CA PHE A 335 26.88 21.99 14.70
C PHE A 335 26.74 22.35 13.21
N ALA A 336 26.81 21.37 12.31
CA ALA A 336 26.72 21.60 10.87
C ALA A 336 25.48 22.40 10.47
N TRP A 337 24.34 22.11 11.10
CA TRP A 337 23.05 22.75 10.83
C TRP A 337 22.98 24.24 11.20
N LEU A 338 23.92 24.76 12.01
CA LEU A 338 24.00 26.18 12.37
C LEU A 338 24.74 27.03 11.35
N ARG A 339 25.40 26.42 10.36
CA ARG A 339 26.25 27.14 9.41
C ARG A 339 25.44 27.61 8.20
N ASP A 340 25.68 28.84 7.77
CA ASP A 340 25.02 29.44 6.60
C ASP A 340 25.25 28.64 5.32
N ASP A 341 26.43 28.04 5.14
CA ASP A 341 26.71 27.24 3.95
C ASP A 341 25.92 25.93 3.93
N GLU A 342 25.69 25.30 5.09
CA GLU A 342 24.82 24.12 5.18
C GLU A 342 23.34 24.51 5.02
N PHE A 343 22.91 25.64 5.59
CA PHE A 343 21.58 26.20 5.37
C PHE A 343 21.31 26.44 3.87
N GLY A 344 22.24 27.11 3.18
CA GLY A 344 22.16 27.34 1.73
C GLY A 344 22.23 26.04 0.92
N ARG A 345 23.11 25.10 1.29
CA ARG A 345 23.22 23.80 0.62
C ARG A 345 21.91 23.01 0.72
N GLN A 346 21.18 23.10 1.83
CA GLN A 346 19.90 22.41 2.00
C GLN A 346 18.80 22.90 1.06
N ALA A 347 18.85 24.16 0.61
CA ALA A 347 17.94 24.64 -0.42
C ALA A 347 18.13 23.94 -1.78
N LEU A 348 19.32 23.37 -2.04
CA LEU A 348 19.67 22.67 -3.28
C LEU A 348 19.74 21.15 -3.14
N ALA A 349 20.09 20.65 -1.96
CA ALA A 349 20.37 19.23 -1.71
C ALA A 349 19.97 18.79 -0.29
N GLY A 350 18.97 19.47 0.28
CA GLY A 350 18.34 19.12 1.55
C GLY A 350 17.06 18.32 1.35
N ILE A 351 16.14 18.43 2.30
CA ILE A 351 14.88 17.68 2.28
C ILE A 351 13.88 18.18 1.23
N ASN A 352 13.99 19.46 0.84
CA ASN A 352 13.09 20.12 -0.09
C ASN A 352 13.85 20.96 -1.14
N PRO A 353 14.54 20.32 -2.10
CA PRO A 353 15.43 20.99 -3.04
C PRO A 353 14.72 21.59 -4.27
N VAL A 354 13.40 21.77 -4.23
CA VAL A 354 12.57 22.10 -5.41
C VAL A 354 11.92 23.48 -5.35
N ASN A 355 12.17 24.25 -4.29
CA ASN A 355 11.51 25.55 -4.05
C ASN A 355 12.40 26.77 -4.31
N ILE A 356 13.72 26.59 -4.47
CA ILE A 356 14.61 27.71 -4.71
C ILE A 356 14.38 28.27 -6.12
N GLU A 357 14.25 29.60 -6.21
CA GLU A 357 14.03 30.30 -7.47
C GLU A 357 15.08 31.40 -7.67
N LYS A 358 15.41 31.66 -8.93
CA LYS A 358 16.30 32.76 -9.29
C LYS A 358 15.56 34.08 -9.12
N LEU A 359 16.09 34.96 -8.27
CA LEU A 359 15.66 36.34 -8.18
C LEU A 359 16.14 37.12 -9.43
N GLN A 360 15.21 37.76 -10.14
CA GLN A 360 15.51 38.52 -11.37
C GLN A 360 15.51 40.04 -11.15
N VAL A 361 14.81 40.52 -10.11
CA VAL A 361 14.69 41.95 -9.77
C VAL A 361 14.88 42.08 -8.27
N PHE A 362 15.66 43.09 -7.86
CA PHE A 362 15.87 43.43 -6.46
C PHE A 362 15.33 44.85 -6.16
N PRO A 363 14.63 45.06 -5.03
CA PRO A 363 14.25 44.04 -4.05
C PRO A 363 13.12 43.13 -4.56
N PRO A 364 12.87 41.97 -3.92
CA PRO A 364 11.76 41.08 -4.31
C PRO A 364 10.40 41.79 -4.21
N VAL A 365 9.51 41.47 -5.14
CA VAL A 365 8.19 42.12 -5.25
C VAL A 365 7.08 41.10 -4.94
N SER A 366 6.13 41.49 -4.09
CA SER A 366 4.92 40.71 -3.80
C SER A 366 3.82 40.98 -4.83
N LYS A 367 3.02 39.95 -5.12
CA LYS A 367 1.81 40.04 -5.96
C LYS A 367 0.52 39.96 -5.14
N LEU A 368 0.63 39.99 -3.81
CA LEU A 368 -0.53 39.96 -2.93
C LEU A 368 -1.25 41.32 -2.94
N ASP A 369 -2.53 41.29 -2.63
CA ASP A 369 -3.39 42.47 -2.63
C ASP A 369 -3.04 43.43 -1.48
N PRO A 370 -2.61 44.68 -1.77
CA PRO A 370 -2.26 45.64 -0.74
C PRO A 370 -3.47 46.12 0.10
N GLU A 371 -4.70 46.02 -0.40
CA GLU A 371 -5.89 46.39 0.38
C GLU A 371 -6.16 45.38 1.51
N ILE A 372 -5.78 44.11 1.29
CA ILE A 372 -5.92 43.03 2.27
C ILE A 372 -4.72 42.97 3.21
N TYR A 373 -3.50 43.09 2.66
CA TYR A 373 -2.26 42.78 3.38
C TYR A 373 -1.39 44.02 3.70
N GLY A 374 -1.82 45.23 3.30
CA GLY A 374 -1.07 46.47 3.51
C GLY A 374 0.04 46.71 2.48
N PRO A 375 0.99 47.64 2.74
CA PRO A 375 2.11 47.92 1.85
C PRO A 375 2.91 46.65 1.51
N GLN A 376 3.24 46.47 0.23
CA GLN A 376 3.84 45.24 -0.32
C GLN A 376 5.32 45.40 -0.64
N GLU A 377 5.88 46.57 -0.40
CA GLU A 377 7.29 46.90 -0.63
C GLU A 377 8.17 46.07 0.31
N SER A 378 9.17 45.41 -0.27
CA SER A 378 10.17 44.71 0.53
C SER A 378 11.04 45.70 1.29
N ALA A 379 11.29 45.41 2.57
CA ALA A 379 12.19 46.19 3.41
C ALA A 379 13.68 45.95 3.10
N LEU A 380 14.01 45.01 2.20
CA LEU A 380 15.38 44.74 1.80
C LEU A 380 15.92 45.89 0.95
N LYS A 381 17.13 46.34 1.29
CA LYS A 381 17.87 47.37 0.57
C LYS A 381 19.22 46.83 0.14
N GLU A 382 19.82 47.42 -0.88
CA GLU A 382 21.12 47.00 -1.41
C GLU A 382 22.20 47.05 -0.34
N GLU A 383 22.19 48.11 0.49
CA GLU A 383 23.11 48.31 1.62
C GLU A 383 23.13 47.14 2.61
N HIS A 384 22.05 46.36 2.72
CA HIS A 384 21.99 45.20 3.61
C HIS A 384 22.78 44.00 3.08
N ILE A 385 22.97 43.87 1.76
CA ILE A 385 23.51 42.66 1.12
C ILE A 385 24.88 42.87 0.46
N LEU A 386 25.25 44.11 0.12
CA LEU A 386 26.49 44.42 -0.61
C LEU A 386 27.74 43.75 -0.02
N GLY A 387 27.85 43.69 1.31
CA GLY A 387 28.98 43.04 2.00
C GLY A 387 29.07 41.52 1.83
N GLN A 388 28.01 40.87 1.35
CA GLN A 388 27.90 39.41 1.20
C GLN A 388 27.93 38.95 -0.27
N LEU A 389 28.12 39.87 -1.22
CA LEU A 389 28.12 39.59 -2.66
C LEU A 389 29.53 39.34 -3.22
N ASN A 390 30.52 39.07 -2.38
CA ASN A 390 31.91 38.78 -2.79
C ASN A 390 32.51 39.83 -3.75
N GLY A 391 32.20 41.11 -3.50
CA GLY A 391 32.69 42.24 -4.31
C GLY A 391 31.86 42.58 -5.55
N MET A 392 30.74 41.90 -5.79
CA MET A 392 29.77 42.25 -6.83
C MET A 392 28.77 43.31 -6.35
N SER A 393 28.26 44.12 -7.28
CA SER A 393 27.06 44.93 -7.06
C SER A 393 25.79 44.06 -7.13
N VAL A 394 24.65 44.59 -6.70
CA VAL A 394 23.37 43.86 -6.75
C VAL A 394 22.89 43.60 -8.19
N GLN A 395 23.27 44.47 -9.12
CA GLN A 395 22.88 44.38 -10.53
C GLN A 395 23.74 43.44 -11.38
N GLN A 396 24.98 43.16 -10.94
CA GLN A 396 25.88 42.20 -11.58
C GLN A 396 25.50 40.77 -11.20
#